data_AF-A0A7U6QP45-F1
#
_entry.id   AF-A0A7U6QP45-F1
#
_cell.length_a   1.000
_cell.length_b   1.000
_cell.length_c   1.000
_cell.angle_alpha   90.00
_cell.angle_beta   90.00
_cell.angle_gamma   90.00
#
_symmetry.space_group_name_H-M   'P 1'
#
loop_
_entity.id
_entity.type
_entity.pdbx_description
1 polymer ?
#
loop_
_entity_poly.entity_id
_entity_poly.type
_entity_poly.pdbx_seq_one_letter_code
_entity_poly.pdbx_strand_id
1 'polypeptide(L)' 'MKTIKIGSGAGYADDRLTPALDVMTYGDVDYIVFECLAERTIAIAQQRKNAAAKRGL' A
#
# COMPACT_ATOMS: atom_id res chain seq x y z
N MET A 1 16.97 12.61 24.00
CA MET A 1 16.52 12.21 22.64
C MET A 1 15.00 12.15 22.68
N LYS A 2 14.28 12.72 21.71
CA LYS A 2 12.80 12.69 21.69
C LYS A 2 12.34 11.34 21.11
N THR A 3 11.39 10.67 21.78
CA THR A 3 10.73 9.46 21.25
C THR A 3 9.71 9.86 20.19
N ILE A 4 9.67 9.13 19.07
CA ILE A 4 8.71 9.33 17.98
C ILE A 4 7.94 8.03 17.75
N LYS A 5 6.62 8.13 17.58
CA LYS A 5 5.71 7.02 17.29
C LYS A 5 5.24 7.10 15.84
N ILE A 6 5.40 6.01 15.11
CA ILE A 6 5.05 5.92 13.69
C ILE A 6 4.00 4.82 13.52
N GLY A 7 2.83 5.18 12.99
CA GLY A 7 1.78 4.26 12.59
C GLY A 7 1.91 3.84 11.12
N SER A 8 1.26 2.73 10.76
CA SER A 8 1.21 2.23 9.38
C SER A 8 -0.25 2.04 8.93
N GLY A 9 -0.53 2.42 7.69
CA GLY A 9 -1.81 2.23 7.00
C GLY A 9 -1.61 1.70 5.58
N ALA A 10 -2.68 1.21 4.95
CA ALA A 10 -2.65 0.71 3.58
C ALA A 10 -3.24 1.74 2.61
N GLY A 11 -2.42 2.25 1.67
CA GLY A 11 -2.83 3.29 0.73
C GLY A 11 -3.20 2.79 -0.67
N TYR A 12 -2.85 1.54 -1.02
CA TYR A 12 -2.90 1.06 -2.40
C TYR A 12 -4.26 0.53 -2.87
N ALA A 13 -5.22 0.28 -1.97
CA ALA A 13 -6.37 -0.57 -2.27
C ALA A 13 -7.75 0.05 -1.94
N ASP A 14 -7.95 1.35 -2.21
CA ASP A 14 -9.24 2.10 -2.28
C ASP A 14 -10.31 1.88 -1.18
N ASP A 15 -10.03 1.10 -0.13
CA ASP A 15 -11.03 0.63 0.85
C ASP A 15 -10.40 0.43 2.25
N ARG A 16 -9.20 0.99 2.47
CA ARG A 16 -8.40 0.82 3.71
C ARG A 16 -8.03 2.12 4.41
N LEU A 17 -8.70 3.21 4.04
CA LEU A 17 -8.57 4.51 4.72
C LEU A 17 -9.10 4.46 6.15
N THR A 18 -10.21 3.77 6.40
CA THR A 18 -10.86 3.69 7.72
C THR A 18 -9.93 3.09 8.79
N PRO A 19 -9.25 1.95 8.55
CA PRO A 19 -8.24 1.44 9.49
C PRO A 19 -7.08 2.40 9.75
N ALA A 20 -6.61 3.11 8.72
CA ALA A 20 -5.56 4.12 8.90
C ALA A 20 -6.06 5.32 9.72
N LEU A 21 -7.34 5.69 9.58
CA LEU A 21 -8.00 6.72 10.35
C LEU A 21 -8.09 6.35 11.84
N ASP A 22 -8.40 5.09 12.16
CA ASP A 22 -8.40 4.61 13.54
C ASP A 22 -7.00 4.71 14.18
N VAL A 23 -5.95 4.36 13.43
CA VAL A 23 -4.56 4.51 13.90
C VAL A 23 -4.21 5.98 14.14
N MET A 24 -4.63 6.89 13.25
CA MET A 24 -4.40 8.32 13.44
C MET A 24 -5.23 8.92 14.58
N THR A 25 -6.44 8.41 14.80
CA THR A 25 -7.39 8.95 15.78
C THR A 25 -7.11 8.42 17.19
N TYR A 26 -6.75 7.14 17.32
CA TYR A 26 -6.67 6.44 18.61
C TYR A 26 -5.27 5.91 18.93
N GLY A 27 -4.35 5.89 17.96
CA GLY A 27 -3.02 5.26 18.10
C GLY A 27 -1.91 6.13 18.68
N ASP A 28 -2.17 7.41 18.95
CA ASP A 28 -1.19 8.35 19.54
C ASP A 28 0.15 8.36 18.76
N VAL A 29 0.05 8.53 17.44
CA VAL A 29 1.18 8.52 16.50
C VAL A 29 1.56 9.95 16.08
N ASP A 30 2.85 10.20 15.92
CA ASP A 30 3.36 11.47 15.39
C ASP A 30 3.28 11.50 13.85
N TYR A 31 3.37 10.32 13.21
CA TYR A 31 3.39 10.16 11.76
C TYR A 31 2.63 8.89 11.32
N ILE A 32 2.05 8.94 10.12
CA ILE A 32 1.45 7.78 9.43
C ILE A 32 2.27 7.47 8.17
N VAL A 33 2.57 6.19 7.94
CA VAL A 33 3.16 5.70 6.70
C VAL A 33 2.09 4.90 5.96
N PHE A 34 1.89 5.19 4.69
CA PHE A 34 1.07 4.36 3.82
C PHE A 34 1.96 3.39 3.05
N GLU A 35 1.66 2.09 3.11
CA GLU A 35 2.29 1.17 2.17
C GLU A 35 1.84 1.49 0.74
N CYS A 36 2.80 1.34 -0.17
CA CYS A 36 2.58 1.27 -1.60
C CYS A 36 2.92 -0.16 -2.03
N LEU A 37 1.90 -1.01 -2.21
CA LEU A 37 2.00 -2.34 -2.81
C LEU A 37 2.40 -2.27 -4.29
N ALA A 38 3.64 -1.85 -4.55
CA ALA A 38 4.25 -1.87 -5.87
C ALA A 38 4.30 -3.29 -6.44
N GLU A 39 4.37 -4.31 -5.59
CA GLU A 39 4.38 -5.72 -5.94
C GLU A 39 3.12 -6.12 -6.72
N ARG A 40 1.95 -5.62 -6.34
CA ARG A 40 0.69 -5.89 -7.06
C ARG A 40 0.69 -5.21 -8.43
N THR A 41 1.19 -3.98 -8.52
CA THR A 41 1.36 -3.28 -9.81
C THR A 41 2.28 -4.06 -10.74
N ILE A 42 3.44 -4.50 -10.24
CA ILE A 42 4.44 -5.25 -11.00
C ILE A 42 3.88 -6.61 -11.43
N ALA A 43 3.19 -7.32 -10.53
CA ALA A 43 2.57 -8.61 -10.86
C ALA A 43 1.53 -8.47 -11.97
N ILE A 44 0.67 -7.44 -11.93
CA ILE A 44 -0.31 -7.15 -12.99
C ILE A 44 0.40 -6.81 -14.30
N ALA A 45 1.45 -5.98 -14.26
CA ALA A 45 2.23 -5.65 -15.44
C ALA A 45 2.89 -6.88 -16.07
N GLN A 46 3.43 -7.79 -15.25
CA GLN A 46 4.04 -9.04 -15.70
C GLN A 46 3.00 -10.00 -16.30
N GLN A 47 1.82 -10.12 -15.69
CA GLN A 47 0.72 -10.91 -16.26
C GLN A 47 0.29 -10.38 -17.64
N ARG A 48 0.16 -9.05 -17.79
CA ARG A 48 -0.14 -8.41 -19.08
C ARG A 48 0.94 -8.69 -20.13
N LYS A 49 2.22 -8.57 -19.75
CA LYS A 49 3.36 -8.89 -20.62
C LYS A 49 3.32 -10.34 -21.08
N ASN A 50 3.07 -11.29 -20.18
CA ASN A 50 2.99 -12.71 -20.51
C ASN A 50 1.80 -13.04 -21.43
N ALA A 51 0.64 -12.42 -21.18
CA ALA A 51 -0.54 -12.58 -22.02
C ALA A 51 -0.31 -12.02 -23.44
N ALA A 52 0.35 -10.87 -23.56
CA ALA A 52 0.74 -10.30 -24.85
C ALA A 52 1.72 -11.19 -25.60
N ALA A 53 2.73 -11.75 -24.90
CA ALA A 53 3.70 -12.66 -25.51
C ALA A 53 3.05 -13.94 -26.07
N LYS A 54 2.02 -14.49 -25.41
CA LYS A 54 1.27 -15.66 -25.89
C LYS A 54 0.40 -15.38 -27.11
N ARG A 55 0.10 -14.12 -27.40
CA ARG A 55 -0.86 -13.70 -28.43
C ARG A 55 -0.20 -13.38 -29.78
N GLY A 56 1.13 -13.42 -29.84
CA GLY A 56 1.96 -13.19 -31.04
C GLY A 56 2.58 -14.47 -31.64
N LEU A 57 1.99 -15.64 -31.36
CA LEU A 57 2.27 -16.93 -32.01
C LEU A 57 1.02 -17.41 -32.75
#